data_AF-A0A2T5GCH3-F1
#
_entry.id   AF-A0A2T5GCH3-F1
#
_cell.length_a   1.000
_cell.length_b   1.000
_cell.length_c   1.000
_cell.angle_alpha   90.00
_cell.angle_beta   90.00
_cell.angle_gamma   90.00
#
_symmetry.space_group_name_H-M   'P 1'
#
loop_
_entity.id
_entity.type
_entity.pdbx_description
1 polymer ?
#
loop_
_entity_poly.entity_id
_entity_poly.type
_entity_poly.pdbx_seq_one_letter_code
_entity_poly.pdbx_strand_id
1 'polypeptide(L)'
;MRCHKKMVVPTKKTGGLKIIIHPTCQPTVTCQCPQPQEPPPPENGGGAPALLGFLSRTNVGGLLNIGVNEPVSFNTPGVQVGDDIVVLNDTTFSLQRPGFYVVQFYLYTVAATLLGTVKVQFSGTAAPNPNDVPFSLLLAGVNLSGAVAFEAKTPGTLQLVQTGLGLSLSTSGTNAVILIRRIA
;
A
#
# COMPACT_ATOMS: atom_id res chain seq x y z
N MET A 1 35.87 -29.67 -9.10
CA MET A 1 37.03 -28.84 -8.70
C MET A 1 38.09 -28.88 -9.79
N ARG A 2 38.38 -27.74 -10.43
CA ARG A 2 39.62 -27.47 -11.18
C ARG A 2 39.62 -25.97 -11.52
N CYS A 3 40.39 -25.17 -10.79
CA CYS A 3 40.75 -23.82 -11.22
C CYS A 3 42.18 -23.87 -11.74
N HIS A 4 42.35 -23.79 -13.07
CA HIS A 4 43.66 -23.59 -13.69
C HIS A 4 44.00 -22.10 -13.60
N LYS A 5 45.13 -21.76 -12.95
CA LYS A 5 45.63 -20.39 -12.88
C LYS A 5 46.57 -20.15 -14.06
N LYS A 6 46.19 -19.24 -14.97
CA LYS A 6 47.03 -18.80 -16.11
C LYS A 6 48.00 -17.74 -15.58
N MET A 7 49.29 -18.07 -15.45
CA MET A 7 50.35 -17.08 -15.20
C MET A 7 50.76 -16.44 -16.53
N VAL A 8 50.66 -15.12 -16.62
CA VAL A 8 51.25 -14.33 -17.71
C VAL A 8 52.57 -13.75 -17.20
N VAL A 9 53.68 -14.20 -17.76
CA VAL A 9 55.03 -13.71 -17.42
C VAL A 9 55.43 -12.67 -18.47
N PRO A 10 55.68 -11.40 -18.12
CA PRO A 10 56.22 -10.44 -19.07
C PRO A 10 57.74 -10.64 -19.20
N THR A 11 58.20 -10.96 -20.41
CA THR A 11 59.63 -11.04 -20.74
C THR A 11 60.07 -9.71 -21.36
N LYS A 12 60.98 -8.98 -20.70
CA LYS A 12 61.71 -7.87 -21.30
C LYS A 12 63.14 -8.30 -21.60
N LYS A 13 63.55 -8.14 -22.86
CA LYS A 13 64.82 -8.62 -23.42
C LYS A 13 65.78 -7.44 -23.57
N THR A 14 66.81 -7.37 -22.73
CA THR A 14 68.01 -6.56 -23.00
C THR A 14 69.23 -7.28 -22.42
N GLY A 15 70.28 -7.39 -23.22
CA GLY A 15 71.38 -8.34 -23.05
C GLY A 15 72.31 -8.11 -21.86
N GLY A 16 73.08 -9.17 -21.57
CA GLY A 16 74.17 -9.18 -20.60
C GLY A 16 73.78 -9.81 -19.25
N LEU A 17 74.29 -11.04 -19.02
CA LEU A 17 74.33 -11.74 -17.73
C LEU A 17 72.99 -12.26 -17.14
N LYS A 18 72.79 -13.59 -17.22
CA LYS A 18 71.75 -14.30 -16.44
C LYS A 18 72.20 -14.41 -14.98
N ILE A 19 71.69 -13.55 -14.11
CA ILE A 19 71.77 -13.75 -12.65
C ILE A 19 70.42 -14.31 -12.19
N ILE A 20 70.40 -15.57 -11.77
CA ILE A 20 69.27 -16.15 -11.05
C ILE A 20 69.42 -15.68 -9.60
N ILE A 21 68.80 -14.55 -9.26
CA ILE A 21 68.63 -14.12 -7.87
C ILE A 21 67.34 -14.78 -7.39
N HIS A 22 67.45 -15.68 -6.41
CA HIS A 22 66.32 -16.12 -5.61
C HIS A 22 66.16 -15.17 -4.42
N PRO A 23 65.28 -14.15 -4.46
CA PRO A 23 64.84 -13.51 -3.24
C PRO A 23 63.78 -14.39 -2.58
N THR A 24 64.10 -14.90 -1.40
CA THR A 24 63.16 -15.48 -0.44
C THR A 24 62.06 -14.46 -0.11
N CYS A 25 60.91 -14.57 -0.77
CA CYS A 25 59.66 -14.00 -0.25
C CYS A 25 59.01 -15.07 0.63
N GLN A 26 59.02 -14.86 1.94
CA GLN A 26 58.13 -15.55 2.87
C GLN A 26 56.68 -15.34 2.40
N PRO A 27 55.87 -16.39 2.19
CA PRO A 27 54.43 -16.21 2.19
C PRO A 27 53.98 -16.04 3.64
N THR A 28 53.53 -14.84 4.01
CA THR A 28 52.65 -14.67 5.16
C THR A 28 51.38 -15.48 4.88
N VAL A 29 51.29 -16.68 5.42
CA VAL A 29 50.08 -17.49 5.40
C VAL A 29 49.15 -16.92 6.45
N THR A 30 48.27 -15.99 6.08
CA THR A 30 47.06 -15.75 6.88
C THR A 30 46.15 -16.96 6.68
N CYS A 31 46.16 -17.88 7.65
CA CYS A 31 45.10 -18.85 7.80
C CYS A 31 43.80 -18.09 8.13
N GLN A 32 42.96 -17.84 7.12
CA GLN A 32 41.58 -17.45 7.39
C GLN A 32 40.82 -18.72 7.81
N CYS A 33 40.40 -18.75 9.08
CA CYS A 33 39.34 -19.66 9.52
C CYS A 33 38.12 -19.43 8.59
N PRO A 34 37.41 -20.47 8.12
CA PRO A 34 36.14 -20.26 7.44
C PRO A 34 35.24 -19.47 8.39
N GLN A 35 34.86 -18.25 8.00
CA GLN A 35 33.78 -17.58 8.69
C GLN A 35 32.54 -18.48 8.53
N PRO A 36 31.70 -18.64 9.57
CA PRO A 36 30.38 -19.22 9.38
C PRO A 36 29.75 -18.49 8.20
N GLN A 37 29.40 -19.22 7.13
CA GLN A 37 28.62 -18.61 6.05
C GLN A 37 27.38 -18.07 6.71
N GLU A 38 27.21 -16.75 6.67
CA GLU A 38 25.94 -16.14 7.00
C GLU A 38 24.89 -16.85 6.14
N PRO A 39 23.78 -17.32 6.73
CA PRO A 39 22.70 -17.90 5.95
C PRO A 39 22.42 -16.96 4.77
N PRO A 40 22.18 -17.47 3.54
CA PRO A 40 21.71 -16.61 2.47
C PRO A 40 20.53 -15.79 3.02
N PRO A 41 20.47 -14.48 2.74
CA PRO A 41 19.34 -13.66 3.17
C PRO A 41 18.07 -14.42 2.80
N PRO A 42 17.05 -14.45 3.68
CA PRO A 42 15.82 -15.18 3.39
C PRO A 42 15.40 -14.81 1.97
N GLU A 43 15.36 -15.80 1.08
CA GLU A 43 14.82 -15.58 -0.25
C GLU A 43 13.42 -15.01 -0.02
N ASN A 44 13.15 -13.83 -0.58
CA ASN A 44 11.83 -13.19 -0.52
C ASN A 44 10.82 -14.01 -1.35
N GLY A 45 10.64 -15.30 -1.02
CA GLY A 45 9.60 -16.20 -1.52
C GLY A 45 8.27 -16.04 -0.78
N GLY A 46 8.13 -14.93 -0.05
CA GLY A 46 6.91 -14.44 0.56
C GLY A 46 7.03 -12.93 0.68
N GLY A 47 7.27 -12.25 -0.46
CA GLY A 47 7.22 -10.79 -0.49
C GLY A 47 5.89 -10.35 0.07
N ALA A 48 5.90 -9.53 1.12
CA ALA A 48 4.71 -8.79 1.52
C ALA A 48 4.14 -8.19 0.23
N PRO A 49 2.85 -8.43 -0.11
CA PRO A 49 2.31 -7.93 -1.36
C PRO A 49 2.62 -6.44 -1.44
N ALA A 50 3.37 -6.04 -2.46
CA ALA A 50 3.73 -4.65 -2.65
C ALA A 50 2.41 -3.87 -2.74
N LEU A 51 2.24 -2.87 -1.88
CA LEU A 51 1.07 -2.00 -1.91
C LEU A 51 1.05 -1.30 -3.27
N LEU A 52 0.21 -1.78 -4.19
CA LEU A 52 0.19 -1.29 -5.58
C LEU A 52 -0.40 0.12 -5.65
N GLY A 53 -1.35 0.42 -4.77
CA GLY A 53 -1.91 1.75 -4.61
C GLY A 53 -2.50 1.93 -3.22
N PHE A 54 -2.38 3.14 -2.69
CA PHE A 54 -3.00 3.53 -1.43
C PHE A 54 -3.45 4.97 -1.49
N LEU A 55 -4.63 5.23 -0.93
CA LEU A 55 -5.13 6.56 -0.68
C LEU A 55 -5.78 6.59 0.71
N SER A 56 -5.44 7.59 1.53
CA SER A 56 -6.23 7.97 2.68
C SER A 56 -6.71 9.41 2.58
N ARG A 57 -7.92 9.65 3.06
CA ARG A 57 -8.48 10.98 3.23
C ARG A 57 -9.31 11.05 4.49
N THR A 58 -9.47 12.26 5.01
CA THR A 58 -10.34 12.55 6.13
C THR A 58 -11.30 13.67 5.78
N ASN A 59 -12.37 13.79 6.55
CA ASN A 59 -13.18 14.99 6.57
C ASN A 59 -12.93 15.72 7.88
N VAL A 60 -12.47 16.97 7.76
CA VAL A 60 -12.22 17.86 8.90
C VAL A 60 -13.12 19.07 8.74
N GLY A 61 -13.83 19.44 9.80
CA GLY A 61 -14.73 20.58 9.79
C GLY A 61 -15.83 20.49 10.85
N GLY A 62 -16.85 21.33 10.68
CA GLY A 62 -18.04 21.36 11.53
C GLY A 62 -19.01 20.20 11.26
N LEU A 63 -20.22 20.33 11.80
CA LEU A 63 -21.30 19.34 11.64
C LEU A 63 -21.48 18.95 10.16
N LEU A 64 -21.37 17.67 9.85
CA LEU A 64 -21.70 17.14 8.53
C LEU A 64 -23.03 16.37 8.61
N ASN A 65 -24.08 16.94 8.01
CA ASN A 65 -25.36 16.27 7.83
C ASN A 65 -25.40 15.68 6.43
N ILE A 66 -25.54 14.36 6.35
CA ILE A 66 -25.57 13.60 5.10
C ILE A 66 -27.02 13.19 4.86
N GLY A 67 -27.59 13.73 3.78
CA GLY A 67 -28.94 13.41 3.34
C GLY A 67 -29.05 12.02 2.72
N VAL A 68 -30.29 11.61 2.44
CA VAL A 68 -30.59 10.34 1.77
C VAL A 68 -29.98 10.30 0.37
N ASN A 69 -29.19 9.26 0.07
CA ASN A 69 -28.46 9.08 -1.19
C ASN A 69 -27.35 10.09 -1.45
N GLU A 70 -26.93 10.84 -0.43
CA GLU A 70 -25.80 11.75 -0.54
C GLU A 70 -24.48 11.05 -0.20
N PRO A 71 -23.39 11.38 -0.91
CA PRO A 71 -22.08 10.82 -0.61
C PRO A 71 -21.44 11.50 0.60
N VAL A 72 -20.61 10.74 1.31
CA VAL A 72 -19.79 11.25 2.41
C VAL A 72 -18.61 12.03 1.82
N SER A 73 -18.40 13.25 2.32
CA SER A 73 -17.25 14.09 1.95
C SER A 73 -16.00 13.69 2.73
N PHE A 74 -14.83 13.85 2.10
CA PHE A 74 -13.47 13.63 2.60
C PHE A 74 -12.54 14.74 2.09
N ASN A 75 -12.75 15.94 2.61
CA ASN A 75 -12.13 17.20 2.13
C ASN A 75 -10.63 17.37 2.42
N THR A 76 -10.05 16.55 3.30
CA THR A 76 -8.69 16.71 3.78
C THR A 76 -7.80 15.59 3.24
N PRO A 77 -6.76 15.91 2.44
CA PRO A 77 -5.83 14.91 1.93
C PRO A 77 -5.06 14.19 3.05
N GLY A 78 -4.87 12.88 2.89
CA GLY A 78 -3.96 12.08 3.71
C GLY A 78 -2.76 11.60 2.89
N VAL A 79 -2.45 10.31 2.98
CA VAL A 79 -1.34 9.68 2.25
C VAL A 79 -1.85 9.17 0.90
N GLN A 80 -1.07 9.37 -0.16
CA GLN A 80 -1.31 8.78 -1.47
C GLN A 80 -0.04 8.11 -1.98
N VAL A 81 -0.16 6.86 -2.46
CA VAL A 81 0.91 6.06 -3.07
C VAL A 81 0.38 5.49 -4.37
N GLY A 82 1.13 5.68 -5.46
CA GLY A 82 0.75 5.26 -6.80
C GLY A 82 -0.33 6.16 -7.44
N ASP A 83 -0.73 5.77 -8.65
CA ASP A 83 -1.68 6.46 -9.53
C ASP A 83 -2.95 5.63 -9.82
N ASP A 84 -3.10 4.45 -9.21
CA ASP A 84 -4.24 3.54 -9.38
C ASP A 84 -5.53 4.07 -8.79
N ILE A 85 -5.42 4.99 -7.82
CA ILE A 85 -6.53 5.60 -7.08
C ILE A 85 -6.37 7.10 -7.21
N VAL A 86 -7.28 7.74 -7.95
CA VAL A 86 -7.26 9.18 -8.22
C VAL A 86 -8.42 9.85 -7.50
N VAL A 87 -8.16 10.95 -6.81
CA VAL A 87 -9.21 11.77 -6.22
C VAL A 87 -9.83 12.64 -7.31
N LEU A 88 -11.13 12.50 -7.57
CA LEU A 88 -11.83 13.37 -8.52
C LEU A 88 -12.38 14.62 -7.83
N ASN A 89 -12.88 14.46 -6.61
CA ASN A 89 -13.34 15.51 -5.71
C ASN A 89 -13.43 14.93 -4.29
N ASP A 90 -13.96 15.71 -3.34
CA ASP A 90 -14.01 15.32 -1.92
C ASP A 90 -14.91 14.11 -1.64
N THR A 91 -15.80 13.72 -2.55
CA THR A 91 -16.73 12.60 -2.35
C THR A 91 -16.45 11.40 -3.25
N THR A 92 -15.59 11.57 -4.25
CA THR A 92 -15.47 10.64 -5.39
C THR A 92 -14.03 10.30 -5.71
N PHE A 93 -13.75 9.00 -5.80
CA PHE A 93 -12.44 8.43 -6.09
C PHE A 93 -12.51 7.59 -7.35
N SER A 94 -11.60 7.76 -8.30
CA SER A 94 -11.51 6.91 -9.49
C SER A 94 -10.51 5.77 -9.26
N LEU A 95 -10.95 4.54 -9.52
CA LEU A 95 -10.10 3.36 -9.59
C LEU A 95 -9.71 3.14 -11.06
N GLN A 96 -8.44 3.39 -11.38
CA GLN A 96 -7.94 3.45 -12.75
C GLN A 96 -7.63 2.07 -13.34
N ARG A 97 -7.36 1.07 -12.49
CA ARG A 97 -6.94 -0.26 -12.91
C ARG A 97 -7.86 -1.34 -12.33
N PRO A 98 -8.12 -2.44 -13.07
CA PRO A 98 -8.67 -3.65 -12.47
C PRO A 98 -7.76 -4.21 -11.37
N GLY A 99 -8.32 -4.96 -10.45
CA GLY A 99 -7.56 -5.60 -9.36
C GLY A 99 -8.35 -5.74 -8.07
N PHE A 100 -7.70 -6.25 -7.03
CA PHE A 100 -8.29 -6.39 -5.71
C PHE A 100 -8.13 -5.11 -4.90
N TYR A 101 -9.28 -4.57 -4.48
CA TYR A 101 -9.36 -3.38 -3.68
C TYR A 101 -9.92 -3.68 -2.30
N VAL A 102 -9.41 -2.96 -1.29
CA VAL A 102 -9.97 -2.92 0.05
C VAL A 102 -10.27 -1.47 0.40
N VAL A 103 -11.54 -1.20 0.71
CA VAL A 103 -12.03 0.10 1.18
C VAL A 103 -12.38 -0.02 2.64
N GLN A 104 -11.79 0.80 3.48
CA GLN A 104 -12.10 0.93 4.90
C GLN A 104 -12.56 2.35 5.19
N PHE A 105 -13.53 2.49 6.09
CA PHE A 105 -14.00 3.79 6.51
C PHE A 105 -14.35 3.83 7.99
N TYR A 106 -14.33 5.03 8.55
CA TYR A 106 -14.71 5.34 9.92
C TYR A 106 -15.51 6.64 9.92
N LEU A 107 -16.74 6.61 10.44
CA LEU A 107 -17.63 7.76 10.52
C LEU A 107 -17.98 8.02 11.98
N TYR A 108 -17.49 9.13 12.52
CA TYR A 108 -17.72 9.50 13.91
C TYR A 108 -19.04 10.26 14.02
N THR A 109 -20.09 9.61 14.53
CA THR A 109 -21.42 10.22 14.59
C THR A 109 -21.58 11.15 15.80
N VAL A 110 -22.51 12.11 15.71
CA VAL A 110 -22.96 12.87 16.89
C VAL A 110 -23.92 12.04 17.74
N ALA A 111 -24.09 12.41 19.01
CA ALA A 111 -25.03 11.76 19.93
C ALA A 111 -26.48 11.79 19.43
N ALA A 112 -26.87 12.86 18.71
CA ALA A 112 -28.18 13.00 18.09
C ALA A 112 -28.06 12.85 16.56
N THR A 113 -28.10 11.62 16.08
CA THR A 113 -28.13 11.29 14.65
C THR A 113 -29.29 10.33 14.37
N LEU A 114 -29.79 10.38 13.14
CA LEU A 114 -30.64 9.30 12.63
C LEU A 114 -29.81 8.03 12.43
N LEU A 115 -30.47 6.86 12.56
CA LEU A 115 -29.85 5.56 12.33
C LEU A 115 -29.75 5.30 10.82
N GLY A 116 -28.75 5.93 10.21
CA GLY A 116 -28.45 5.80 8.79
C GLY A 116 -27.75 4.49 8.43
N THR A 117 -27.79 4.19 7.14
CA THR A 117 -27.00 3.13 6.51
C THR A 117 -26.06 3.78 5.51
N VAL A 118 -24.83 3.28 5.41
CA VAL A 118 -23.89 3.66 4.34
C VAL A 118 -23.48 2.43 3.55
N LYS A 119 -23.09 2.62 2.29
CA LYS A 119 -22.49 1.57 1.47
C LYS A 119 -21.40 2.15 0.59
N VAL A 120 -20.45 1.30 0.24
CA VAL A 120 -19.48 1.62 -0.80
C VAL A 120 -20.19 1.47 -2.15
N GLN A 121 -20.29 2.56 -2.89
CA GLN A 121 -20.85 2.56 -4.25
C GLN A 121 -19.72 2.60 -5.27
N PHE A 122 -19.64 1.59 -6.12
CA PHE A 122 -18.72 1.49 -7.23
C PHE A 122 -19.49 1.45 -8.56
N SER A 123 -19.09 2.29 -9.52
CA SER A 123 -19.74 2.38 -10.83
C SER A 123 -19.26 1.35 -11.85
N GLY A 124 -18.09 0.76 -11.62
CA GLY A 124 -17.55 -0.31 -12.46
C GLY A 124 -18.17 -1.67 -12.12
N THR A 125 -17.72 -2.71 -12.83
CA THR A 125 -18.08 -4.10 -12.51
C THR A 125 -17.12 -4.67 -11.48
N ALA A 126 -17.65 -5.41 -10.51
CA ALA A 126 -16.85 -5.98 -9.42
C ALA A 126 -17.42 -7.31 -8.90
N ALA A 127 -16.55 -8.14 -8.32
CA ALA A 127 -16.93 -9.40 -7.68
C ALA A 127 -16.17 -9.61 -6.34
N PRO A 128 -16.87 -9.85 -5.21
CA PRO A 128 -18.30 -9.53 -5.01
C PRO A 128 -18.58 -8.05 -5.27
N ASN A 129 -19.83 -7.69 -5.56
CA ASN A 129 -20.18 -6.30 -5.86
C ASN A 129 -20.24 -5.49 -4.54
N PRO A 130 -19.41 -4.45 -4.37
CA PRO A 130 -19.41 -3.65 -3.14
C PRO A 130 -20.74 -2.92 -2.90
N ASN A 131 -21.54 -2.69 -3.95
CA ASN A 131 -22.84 -2.02 -3.88
C ASN A 131 -23.88 -2.79 -3.05
N ASP A 132 -23.65 -4.08 -2.82
CA ASP A 132 -24.55 -5.00 -2.15
C ASP A 132 -24.23 -5.16 -0.64
N VAL A 133 -23.22 -4.42 -0.13
CA VAL A 133 -22.75 -4.51 1.25
C VAL A 133 -23.07 -3.22 2.04
N PRO A 134 -24.25 -3.14 2.69
CA PRO A 134 -24.61 -2.02 3.55
C PRO A 134 -24.04 -2.14 4.96
N PHE A 135 -23.76 -0.99 5.59
CA PHE A 135 -23.35 -0.84 6.98
C PHE A 135 -24.31 0.11 7.69
N SER A 136 -25.07 -0.41 8.64
CA SER A 136 -26.07 0.35 9.39
C SER A 136 -25.54 0.81 10.74
N LEU A 137 -25.83 2.07 11.10
CA LEU A 137 -25.63 2.57 12.44
C LEU A 137 -26.67 1.94 13.36
N LEU A 138 -26.22 1.16 14.35
CA LEU A 138 -27.10 0.49 15.30
C LEU A 138 -27.40 1.32 16.55
N LEU A 139 -26.56 2.31 16.84
CA LEU A 139 -26.67 3.16 18.02
C LEU A 139 -26.15 4.56 17.71
N ALA A 140 -26.90 5.60 18.07
CA ALA A 140 -26.46 6.99 17.88
C ALA A 140 -25.27 7.33 18.80
N GLY A 141 -24.36 8.21 18.33
CA GLY A 141 -23.17 8.62 19.08
C GLY A 141 -22.02 7.61 19.08
N VAL A 142 -22.14 6.49 18.38
CA VAL A 142 -21.02 5.55 18.16
C VAL A 142 -20.42 5.70 16.77
N ASN A 143 -19.22 5.14 16.57
CA ASN A 143 -18.58 5.13 15.25
C ASN A 143 -19.27 4.11 14.33
N LEU A 144 -19.62 4.55 13.12
CA LEU A 144 -20.00 3.66 12.02
C LEU A 144 -18.76 3.38 11.16
N SER A 145 -18.21 2.18 11.30
CA SER A 145 -17.03 1.73 10.57
C SER A 145 -17.30 0.46 9.80
N GLY A 146 -16.61 0.30 8.67
CA GLY A 146 -16.76 -0.88 7.82
C GLY A 146 -15.56 -1.09 6.91
N ALA A 147 -15.49 -2.29 6.35
CA ALA A 147 -14.50 -2.66 5.36
C ALA A 147 -15.17 -3.49 4.26
N VAL A 148 -14.89 -3.17 3.00
CA VAL A 148 -15.34 -3.94 1.84
C VAL A 148 -14.12 -4.31 1.01
N ALA A 149 -13.98 -5.60 0.71
CA ALA A 149 -12.99 -6.11 -0.22
C ALA A 149 -13.72 -6.60 -1.47
N PHE A 150 -13.23 -6.21 -2.65
CA PHE A 150 -13.80 -6.62 -3.93
C PHE A 150 -12.73 -6.64 -5.02
N GLU A 151 -12.94 -7.45 -6.04
CA GLU A 151 -12.16 -7.42 -7.26
C GLU A 151 -12.85 -6.51 -8.28
N ALA A 152 -12.25 -5.37 -8.62
CA ALA A 152 -12.70 -4.52 -9.71
C ALA A 152 -12.32 -5.19 -11.05
N LYS A 153 -13.33 -5.52 -11.85
CA LYS A 153 -13.15 -6.13 -13.19
C LYS A 153 -12.99 -5.06 -14.27
N THR A 154 -13.52 -3.86 -14.05
CA THR A 154 -13.34 -2.69 -14.91
C THR A 154 -13.00 -1.47 -14.07
N PRO A 155 -12.31 -0.46 -14.65
CA PRO A 155 -12.19 0.85 -14.01
C PRO A 155 -13.55 1.46 -13.67
N GLY A 156 -13.57 2.38 -12.71
CA GLY A 156 -14.81 3.03 -12.29
C GLY A 156 -14.58 4.08 -11.21
N THR A 157 -15.67 4.66 -10.72
CA THR A 157 -15.68 5.62 -9.62
C THR A 157 -16.26 4.98 -8.37
N LEU A 158 -15.70 5.36 -7.24
CA LEU A 158 -16.03 4.89 -5.91
C LEU A 158 -16.49 6.07 -5.06
N GLN A 159 -17.59 5.87 -4.33
CA GLN A 159 -18.13 6.79 -3.35
C GLN A 159 -18.54 6.01 -2.10
N LEU A 160 -18.56 6.65 -0.94
CA LEU A 160 -19.26 6.13 0.23
C LEU A 160 -20.59 6.88 0.31
N VAL A 161 -21.72 6.17 0.16
CA VAL A 161 -23.03 6.80 0.01
C VAL A 161 -23.95 6.39 1.15
N GLN A 162 -24.64 7.37 1.71
CA GLN A 162 -25.66 7.16 2.73
C GLN A 162 -26.98 6.74 2.03
N THR A 163 -27.63 5.68 2.49
CA THR A 163 -28.84 5.12 1.85
C THR A 163 -30.02 4.91 2.82
N GLY A 164 -29.89 5.31 4.08
CA GLY A 164 -30.94 5.20 5.12
C GLY A 164 -31.60 6.55 5.44
N LEU A 165 -32.07 6.75 6.67
CA LEU A 165 -32.86 7.93 7.08
C LEU A 165 -32.07 9.26 7.19
N GLY A 166 -30.75 9.22 7.08
CA GLY A 166 -29.81 10.34 7.19
C GLY A 166 -28.67 9.97 8.15
N LEU A 167 -27.57 10.72 8.14
CA LEU A 167 -26.46 10.52 9.07
C LEU A 167 -25.83 11.86 9.44
N SER A 168 -25.57 12.10 10.72
CA SER A 168 -24.92 13.32 11.21
C SER A 168 -23.59 12.95 11.87
N LEU A 169 -22.50 13.56 11.39
CA LEU A 169 -21.15 13.33 11.88
C LEU A 169 -20.67 14.45 12.80
N SER A 170 -19.71 14.11 13.67
CA SER A 170 -19.15 14.95 14.73
C SER A 170 -18.87 16.38 14.27
N THR A 171 -19.13 17.33 15.16
CA THR A 171 -19.00 18.78 14.95
C THR A 171 -17.59 19.31 15.15
N SER A 172 -16.65 18.48 15.59
CA SER A 172 -15.29 18.89 15.89
C SER A 172 -14.26 17.90 15.35
N GLY A 173 -13.13 18.43 14.88
CA GLY A 173 -12.00 17.65 14.41
C GLY A 173 -12.28 16.82 13.16
N THR A 174 -11.76 15.60 13.14
CA THR A 174 -11.99 14.63 12.06
C THR A 174 -13.29 13.87 12.32
N ASN A 175 -14.23 13.94 11.39
CA ASN A 175 -15.52 13.26 11.52
C ASN A 175 -15.74 12.11 10.53
N ALA A 176 -14.92 12.01 9.49
CA ALA A 176 -14.87 10.86 8.60
C ALA A 176 -13.44 10.52 8.19
N VAL A 177 -13.15 9.23 7.98
CA VAL A 177 -11.88 8.72 7.45
C VAL A 177 -12.17 7.67 6.41
N ILE A 178 -11.44 7.68 5.30
CA ILE A 178 -11.46 6.62 4.28
C ILE A 178 -10.05 6.19 3.93
N LEU A 179 -9.87 4.89 3.74
CA LEU A 179 -8.66 4.26 3.25
C LEU A 179 -9.04 3.36 2.07
N ILE A 180 -8.37 3.55 0.94
CA ILE A 180 -8.56 2.76 -0.28
C ILE A 180 -7.20 2.15 -0.61
N ARG A 181 -7.17 0.83 -0.79
CA ARG A 181 -5.94 0.10 -1.11
C ARG A 181 -6.15 -0.79 -2.29
N ARG A 182 -5.20 -0.81 -3.23
CA ARG A 182 -5.08 -1.85 -4.24
C ARG A 182 -4.00 -2.83 -3.80
N ILE A 183 -4.36 -4.10 -3.69
CA ILE A 183 -3.51 -5.13 -3.07
C ILE A 183 -3.10 -6.25 -4.04
N ALA A 184 -3.73 -6.35 -5.21
CA ALA A 184 -3.34 -7.23 -6.32
C ALA A 184 -3.92 -6.73 -7.65
#